data_AF-A0A847XVB4-F1
#
_entry.id   AF-A0A847XVB4-F1
#
_cell.length_a   1.000
_cell.length_b   1.000
_cell.length_c   1.000
_cell.angle_alpha   90.00
_cell.angle_beta   90.00
_cell.angle_gamma   90.00
#
_symmetry.space_group_name_H-M   'P 1'
#
loop_
_entity.id
_entity.type
_entity.pdbx_description
1 polymer ?
#
loop_
_entity_poly.entity_id
_entity_poly.type
_entity_poly.pdbx_seq_one_letter_code
_entity_poly.pdbx_strand_id
1 'polypeptide(L)' 'MVDLLKSFTHSVKHWYIPLIVGILFIILGIYIFTVPVATYLTLAIFFSVSFLVSGLFDSFFAISNYKSLNGWGWYLVSG' A
#
# COMPACT_ATOMS: atom_id res chain seq x y z
N MET A 1 -12.71 -30.23 -6.50
CA MET A 1 -12.84 -28.93 -7.19
C MET A 1 -14.25 -28.32 -7.01
N VAL A 2 -15.33 -29.11 -7.02
CA VAL A 2 -16.70 -28.65 -6.75
C VAL A 2 -16.92 -28.20 -5.30
N ASP A 3 -16.20 -28.79 -4.34
CA ASP A 3 -16.37 -28.49 -2.90
C ASP A 3 -15.90 -27.08 -2.50
N LEU A 4 -14.91 -26.53 -3.20
CA LEU A 4 -14.45 -25.15 -2.96
C LEU A 4 -15.52 -24.13 -3.35
N LEU A 5 -16.18 -24.32 -4.49
CA LEU A 5 -17.25 -23.43 -4.97
C LEU A 5 -18.48 -23.48 -4.07
N LYS A 6 -18.78 -24.63 -3.46
CA LYS A 6 -19.90 -24.80 -2.51
C LYS A 6 -19.67 -24.14 -1.15
N SER A 7 -18.41 -24.01 -0.71
CA SER A 7 -18.05 -23.33 0.55
C SER A 7 -18.30 -21.82 0.49
N PHE A 8 -18.04 -21.17 -0.65
CA PHE A 8 -18.26 -19.73 -0.81
C PHE A 8 -19.73 -19.34 -0.90
N THR A 9 -20.58 -20.17 -1.49
CA THR A 9 -21.99 -19.82 -1.76
C THR A 9 -22.91 -19.99 -0.54
N HIS A 10 -22.49 -20.76 0.47
CA HIS A 10 -23.34 -21.06 1.63
C HIS A 10 -22.87 -20.40 2.95
N SER A 11 -21.72 -19.71 2.95
CA SER A 11 -21.12 -19.14 4.17
C SER A 11 -20.96 -17.60 4.16
N VAL A 12 -21.09 -16.93 3.01
CA VAL A 12 -20.83 -15.49 2.90
C VAL A 12 -22.12 -14.70 2.67
N LYS A 13 -22.69 -14.16 3.75
CA LYS A 13 -23.77 -13.17 3.68
C LYS A 13 -23.25 -11.93 2.94
N HIS A 14 -23.97 -11.48 1.92
CA HIS A 14 -23.59 -10.35 1.04
C HIS A 14 -22.35 -10.57 0.13
N TRP A 15 -22.17 -11.78 -0.41
CA TRP A 15 -21.13 -12.12 -1.40
C TRP A 15 -21.04 -11.15 -2.60
N TYR A 16 -22.12 -10.43 -2.92
CA TYR A 16 -22.15 -9.46 -4.01
C TYR A 16 -21.37 -8.17 -3.69
N ILE A 17 -21.13 -7.84 -2.41
CA ILE A 17 -20.35 -6.65 -2.02
C ILE A 17 -18.92 -6.71 -2.56
N PRO A 18 -18.11 -7.76 -2.29
CA PRO A 18 -16.77 -7.86 -2.86
C PRO A 18 -16.79 -7.93 -4.40
N LEU A 19 -17.85 -8.50 -5.00
CA LEU A 19 -18.02 -8.49 -6.45
C LEU A 19 -18.20 -7.07 -7.01
N ILE A 20 -19.08 -6.26 -6.41
CA ILE A 20 -19.33 -4.87 -6.82
C ILE A 20 -18.07 -4.03 -6.63
N VAL A 21 -17.38 -4.19 -5.49
CA VAL A 21 -16.12 -3.49 -5.22
C VAL A 21 -15.06 -3.87 -6.26
N GLY A 22 -14.96 -5.15 -6.63
CA GLY A 22 -14.06 -5.61 -7.69
C GLY A 22 -14.36 -4.99 -9.04
N ILE A 23 -15.63 -4.95 -9.45
CA ILE A 23 -16.06 -4.30 -10.70
C ILE A 23 -15.72 -2.80 -10.69
N LEU A 24 -15.99 -2.13 -9.57
CA LEU A 24 -15.68 -0.71 -9.39
C LEU A 24 -14.17 -0.45 -9.52
N PHE A 25 -13.33 -1.31 -8.93
CA PHE A 25 -11.87 -1.22 -9.10
C PHE A 25 -11.42 -1.44 -10.54
N ILE A 26 -12.02 -2.37 -11.28
CA ILE A 26 -11.70 -2.58 -12.71
C ILE A 26 -12.02 -1.32 -13.51
N ILE A 27 -13.20 -0.73 -13.29
CA ILE A 27 -13.61 0.51 -13.97
C ILE A 27 -12.66 1.66 -13.63
N LEU A 28 -12.31 1.84 -12.36
CA LEU A 28 -11.34 2.86 -11.94
C LEU A 28 -9.96 2.60 -12.56
N GLY A 29 -9.51 1.35 -12.61
CA GLY A 29 -8.26 0.96 -13.24
C GLY A 29 -8.22 1.32 -14.72
N ILE A 30 -9.30 1.08 -15.45
CA ILE A 30 -9.42 1.49 -16.85
C ILE A 30 -9.45 3.02 -16.97
N TYR A 31 -10.19 3.70 -16.09
CA TYR A 31 -10.31 5.16 -16.08
C TYR A 31 -8.97 5.87 -15.87
N ILE A 32 -8.07 5.34 -15.05
CA ILE A 32 -6.73 5.90 -14.83
C ILE A 32 -5.96 6.09 -16.15
N PHE A 33 -6.11 5.17 -17.12
CA PHE A 33 -5.45 5.31 -18.43
C PHE A 33 -5.96 6.49 -19.26
N THR A 34 -7.13 7.05 -18.93
CA THR A 34 -7.67 8.25 -19.59
C THR A 34 -7.06 9.55 -19.05
N VAL A 35 -6.57 9.55 -17.80
CA VAL A 35 -5.96 10.73 -17.15
C VAL A 35 -4.59 10.38 -16.54
N PRO A 36 -3.63 9.87 -17.33
CA PRO A 36 -2.38 9.32 -16.81
C PRO A 36 -1.57 10.37 -16.03
N VAL A 37 -1.52 11.61 -16.51
CA VAL A 37 -0.71 12.69 -15.90
C VAL A 37 -1.16 12.99 -14.46
N ALA A 38 -2.47 13.12 -14.24
CA ALA A 38 -3.00 13.41 -12.90
C ALA A 38 -2.80 12.23 -11.94
N THR A 39 -2.93 11.00 -12.45
CA THR A 39 -2.67 9.80 -11.65
C THR A 39 -1.20 9.70 -11.27
N TYR A 40 -0.27 9.85 -12.22
CA TYR A 40 1.16 9.82 -11.92
C TYR A 40 1.56 10.91 -10.93
N LEU A 41 1.02 12.13 -11.06
CA LEU A 41 1.28 13.21 -10.11
C LEU A 41 0.80 12.86 -8.70
N THR A 42 -0.42 12.32 -8.59
CA THR A 42 -0.98 11.88 -7.29
C THR A 42 -0.11 10.79 -6.66
N LEU A 43 0.28 9.76 -7.42
CA LEU A 43 1.16 8.71 -6.92
C LEU A 43 2.54 9.25 -6.55
N ALA A 44 3.11 10.15 -7.34
CA ALA A 44 4.41 10.75 -7.06
C ALA A 44 4.40 11.54 -5.74
N ILE A 45 3.36 12.35 -5.51
CA ILE A 45 3.18 13.08 -4.25
C ILE A 45 2.99 12.08 -3.09
N PHE A 46 2.13 11.07 -3.29
CA PHE A 46 1.87 10.06 -2.27
C PHE A 46 3.16 9.35 -1.86
N PHE A 47 3.91 8.81 -2.82
CA PHE A 47 5.19 8.14 -2.54
C PHE A 47 6.24 9.09 -1.99
N SER A 48 6.33 10.32 -2.50
CA SER A 48 7.29 11.31 -1.97
C SER A 48 7.02 11.60 -0.50
N VAL A 49 5.76 11.80 -0.10
CA VAL A 49 5.40 12.02 1.30
C VAL A 49 5.66 10.76 2.12
N SER A 50 5.31 9.57 1.61
CA SER A 50 5.62 8.31 2.29
C SER A 50 7.11 8.13 2.52
N PHE A 51 7.96 8.40 1.52
CA PHE A 51 9.41 8.28 1.66
C PHE A 51 9.98 9.29 2.65
N LEU A 52 9.52 10.55 2.62
CA LEU A 52 9.93 11.54 3.60
C LEU A 52 9.54 11.13 5.02
N VAL A 53 8.31 10.66 5.21
CA VAL A 53 7.83 10.21 6.52
C VAL A 53 8.64 9.00 6.98
N SER A 54 8.77 7.96 6.17
CA SER A 54 9.57 6.77 6.49
C SER A 54 11.02 7.13 6.83
N GLY A 55 11.67 7.95 6.01
CA GLY A 55 13.05 8.36 6.22
C GLY A 55 13.28 9.17 7.50
N LEU A 56 12.34 10.06 7.81
CA LEU A 56 12.35 10.80 9.08
C LEU A 56 12.17 9.86 10.28
N PHE A 57 11.28 8.88 10.18
CA PHE A 57 11.08 7.86 11.22
C PHE A 57 12.33 7.01 11.42
N ASP A 58 12.97 6.57 10.34
CA ASP A 58 14.20 5.76 10.38
C ASP A 58 15.35 6.57 10.98
N SER A 59 15.51 7.83 10.57
CA SER A 59 16.48 8.77 11.14
C SER A 59 16.25 8.98 12.64
N PHE A 60 15.00 9.21 13.06
CA PHE A 60 14.64 9.39 14.46
C PHE A 60 14.90 8.12 15.28
N PHE A 61 14.54 6.96 14.73
CA PHE A 61 14.76 5.66 15.36
C PHE A 61 16.24 5.38 15.55
N ALA A 62 17.06 5.66 14.53
CA ALA A 62 18.50 5.57 14.61
C ALA A 62 19.01 6.46 15.74
N ILE A 63 18.71 7.77 15.73
CA ILE A 63 19.19 8.71 16.76
C ILE A 63 18.78 8.29 18.18
N SER A 64 17.54 7.83 18.36
CA SER A 64 17.04 7.36 19.66
C SER A 64 17.82 6.14 20.18
N ASN A 65 18.24 5.25 19.29
CA ASN A 65 18.89 3.98 19.64
C ASN A 65 20.41 3.99 19.37
N TYR A 66 21.04 5.16 19.30
CA TYR A 66 22.44 5.29 18.85
C TYR A 66 23.47 4.52 19.67
N LYS A 67 23.20 4.25 20.94
CA LYS A 67 24.10 3.47 21.81
C LYS A 67 23.88 1.96 21.74
N SER A 68 22.73 1.53 21.24
CA SER A 68 22.33 0.11 21.22
C SER A 68 22.53 -0.53 19.84
N LEU A 69 22.55 0.29 18.78
CA LEU A 69 22.67 -0.17 17.40
C LEU A 69 24.14 -0.32 16.96
N ASN A 70 24.57 -1.56 16.73
CA ASN A 70 25.82 -1.82 16.01
C ASN A 70 25.67 -1.40 14.55
N GLY A 71 26.56 -0.53 14.06
CA GLY A 71 26.45 0.01 12.70
C GLY A 71 25.44 1.17 12.57
N TRP A 72 25.15 1.87 13.66
CA TRP A 72 24.22 3.00 13.74
C TRP A 72 24.23 3.98 12.56
N GLY A 73 25.41 4.34 12.03
CA GLY A 73 25.53 5.25 10.90
C GLY A 73 24.84 4.75 9.62
N TRP A 74 24.75 3.43 9.41
CA TRP A 74 24.04 2.87 8.27
C TRP A 74 22.52 3.02 8.38
N TYR A 75 21.98 2.88 9.59
CA TYR A 75 20.55 3.11 9.84
C TYR A 75 20.15 4.57 9.69
N LEU A 76 21.08 5.50 9.93
CA LEU A 76 20.85 6.93 9.74
C LEU A 76 20.89 7.33 8.26
N VAL A 77 21.75 6.70 7.45
CA VAL A 77 21.89 6.99 6.01
C VAL A 77 20.89 6.22 5.15
N SER A 78 20.34 5.11 5.65
CA SER A 78 19.28 4.37 4.94
C SER A 78 17.90 5.04 5.01
N GLY A 79 17.72 5.93 5.99
CA GLY A 79 16.53 6.79 6.12
C GLY A 79 16.63 8.05 5.28
#